data_AF-A0A1J0A578-F1
#
_entry.id   AF-A0A1J0A578-F1
#
_cell.length_a   1.000
_cell.length_b   1.000
_cell.length_c   1.000
_cell.angle_alpha   90.00
_cell.angle_beta   90.00
_cell.angle_gamma   90.00
#
_symmetry.space_group_name_H-M   'P 1'
#
loop_
_entity.id
_entity.type
_entity.pdbx_description
1 polymer ?
#
loop_
_entity_poly.entity_id
_entity_poly.type
_entity_poly.pdbx_seq_one_letter_code
_entity_poly.pdbx_strand_id
1 'polypeptide(L)'
;MTQQRIKKAYLFTMFILIIVSLVVNVINMPYKEMINMIILAIFALDSFYSLWKTENRKNYLRHHFLDFIAIIPFHHGFRLVKFFPIIMQSIQITSLGQRYFLPVFFKLRETGTGKLFNIFLIIFIFLPLPLLWMEPNISNYEDLIWWEMQTVTTVGYGDIVIQTGLGRLIGGILMVLGVGIISAFTSSLTRAISHSKKSPYQKTDDIIEELLQEKSFSQEDLEVIEAWLELEKKTAKIE
;
A
#
# COMPACT_ATOMS: atom_id res chain seq x y z
N MET A 1 10.95 -19.68 -5.91
CA MET A 1 10.29 -18.81 -4.90
C MET A 1 11.20 -17.76 -4.27
N THR A 2 12.50 -18.05 -4.08
CA THR A 2 13.45 -17.17 -3.37
C THR A 2 13.69 -15.82 -4.05
N GLN A 3 13.82 -15.80 -5.39
CA GLN A 3 14.04 -14.57 -6.18
C GLN A 3 12.87 -13.57 -6.09
N GLN A 4 11.62 -14.04 -6.00
CA GLN A 4 10.46 -13.16 -5.86
C GLN A 4 10.34 -12.55 -4.46
N ARG A 5 10.73 -13.29 -3.42
CA ARG A 5 10.75 -12.78 -2.03
C ARG A 5 11.82 -11.70 -1.85
N ILE A 6 13.01 -11.92 -2.42
CA ILE A 6 14.10 -10.94 -2.42
C ILE A 6 13.68 -9.67 -3.14
N LYS A 7 13.04 -9.81 -4.31
CA LYS A 7 12.53 -8.65 -5.06
C LYS A 7 11.51 -7.86 -4.24
N LYS A 8 10.55 -8.51 -3.60
CA LYS A 8 9.54 -7.84 -2.75
C LYS A 8 10.17 -7.12 -1.55
N ALA A 9 11.11 -7.76 -0.85
CA ALA A 9 11.80 -7.18 0.29
C ALA A 9 12.58 -5.93 -0.12
N TYR A 10 13.30 -5.99 -1.23
CA TYR A 10 14.03 -4.86 -1.80
C TYR A 10 13.10 -3.68 -2.16
N LEU A 11 11.96 -3.94 -2.81
CA LEU A 11 10.97 -2.90 -3.13
C LEU A 11 10.43 -2.23 -1.84
N PHE A 12 10.20 -3.02 -0.79
CA PHE A 12 9.71 -2.53 0.49
C PHE A 12 10.75 -1.67 1.24
N THR A 13 12.02 -2.11 1.25
CA THR A 13 13.13 -1.34 1.84
C THR A 13 13.30 0.01 1.13
N MET A 14 13.26 0.02 -0.20
CA MET A 14 13.36 1.26 -0.97
C MET A 14 12.18 2.20 -0.71
N PHE A 15 10.96 1.66 -0.56
CA PHE A 15 9.79 2.44 -0.20
C PHE A 15 9.90 3.09 1.18
N ILE A 16 10.40 2.36 2.18
CA ILE A 16 10.65 2.91 3.52
C ILE A 16 11.68 4.03 3.46
N LEU A 17 12.77 3.86 2.70
CA LEU A 17 13.80 4.90 2.56
C LEU A 17 13.25 6.18 1.93
N ILE A 18 12.30 6.07 1.00
CA ILE A 18 11.60 7.23 0.42
C ILE A 18 10.77 7.95 1.48
N ILE A 19 9.99 7.21 2.27
CA ILE A 19 9.18 7.79 3.35
C ILE A 19 10.08 8.50 4.36
N VAL A 20 11.17 7.86 4.78
CA VAL A 20 12.15 8.44 5.72
C VAL A 20 12.76 9.72 5.15
N SER A 21 13.16 9.74 3.87
CA SER A 21 13.69 10.95 3.23
C SER A 21 12.66 12.09 3.21
N LEU A 22 11.40 11.77 2.93
CA LEU A 22 10.31 12.76 2.88
C LEU A 22 10.05 13.36 4.27
N VAL A 23 10.01 12.52 5.31
CA VAL A 23 9.85 12.96 6.71
C VAL A 23 11.03 13.81 7.16
N VAL A 24 12.27 13.38 6.88
CA VAL A 24 13.50 14.12 7.26
C VAL A 24 13.57 15.49 6.59
N ASN A 25 12.99 15.65 5.40
CA ASN A 25 12.99 16.94 4.72
C ASN A 25 11.96 17.92 5.29
N VAL A 26 10.83 17.41 5.78
CA VAL A 26 9.77 18.19 6.44
C VAL A 26 10.23 18.63 7.84
N ILE A 27 10.91 17.77 8.58
CA ILE A 27 11.40 18.09 9.93
C ILE A 27 12.72 18.84 9.82
N ASN A 28 12.78 20.08 10.32
CA ASN A 28 13.97 20.92 10.25
C ASN A 28 15.03 20.49 11.29
N MET A 29 15.63 19.30 11.08
CA MET A 29 16.62 18.66 11.95
C MET A 29 18.04 19.18 11.69
N PRO A 30 18.92 19.25 12.70
CA PRO A 30 20.32 19.67 12.52
C PRO A 30 21.14 18.74 11.62
N TYR A 31 20.72 17.49 11.41
CA TYR A 31 21.43 16.49 10.60
C TYR A 31 20.70 16.12 9.30
N LYS A 32 19.67 16.87 8.90
CA LYS A 32 18.84 16.60 7.71
C LYS A 32 19.66 16.37 6.44
N GLU A 33 20.66 17.23 6.20
CA GLU A 33 21.45 17.18 4.96
C GLU A 33 22.36 15.94 4.92
N MET A 34 22.93 15.56 6.07
CA MET A 34 23.74 14.35 6.18
C MET A 34 22.90 13.09 5.92
N ILE A 35 21.69 13.03 6.50
CA ILE A 35 20.78 11.89 6.30
C ILE A 35 20.33 11.80 4.84
N ASN A 36 19.93 12.92 4.24
CA ASN A 36 19.54 12.95 2.82
C ASN A 36 20.70 12.55 1.90
N MET A 37 21.94 12.96 2.20
CA MET A 37 23.12 12.56 1.44
C MET A 37 23.36 11.05 1.50
N ILE A 38 23.20 10.43 2.67
CA ILE A 38 23.33 8.98 2.84
C ILE A 38 22.25 8.25 2.05
N ILE A 39 20.99 8.68 2.15
CA ILE A 39 19.87 8.07 1.42
C ILE A 39 20.06 8.20 -0.09
N LEU A 40 20.49 9.38 -0.55
CA LEU A 40 20.76 9.65 -1.95
C LEU A 40 21.94 8.81 -2.47
N ALA A 41 22.98 8.59 -1.68
CA ALA A 41 24.07 7.70 -2.04
C ALA A 41 23.60 6.25 -2.23
N ILE A 42 22.69 5.76 -1.37
CA ILE A 42 22.09 4.42 -1.50
C ILE A 42 21.30 4.31 -2.81
N PHE A 43 20.46 5.30 -3.14
CA PHE A 43 19.70 5.32 -4.40
C PHE A 43 20.59 5.46 -5.63
N ALA A 44 21.67 6.23 -5.54
CA ALA A 44 22.63 6.39 -6.61
C ALA A 44 23.32 5.07 -6.95
N LEU A 45 23.81 4.36 -5.92
CA LEU A 45 24.44 3.05 -6.08
C LEU A 45 23.47 2.02 -6.69
N ASP A 46 22.23 2.02 -6.24
CA ASP A 46 21.19 1.12 -6.76
C ASP A 46 20.87 1.39 -8.24
N SER A 47 20.73 2.66 -8.61
CA SER A 47 20.47 3.07 -9.99
C SER A 47 21.64 2.72 -10.90
N PHE A 48 22.88 2.88 -10.41
CA PHE A 48 24.09 2.48 -11.13
C PHE A 48 24.17 0.97 -11.32
N TYR A 49 23.86 0.20 -10.27
CA TYR A 49 23.80 -1.27 -10.35
C TYR A 49 22.76 -1.74 -11.37
N SER A 50 21.56 -1.14 -11.37
CA SER A 50 20.50 -1.46 -12.33
C SER A 50 20.89 -1.07 -13.76
N LEU A 51 21.57 0.05 -13.96
CA LEU A 51 22.06 0.48 -15.27
C LEU A 51 23.11 -0.48 -15.84
N TRP A 52 24.05 -0.94 -15.01
CA TRP A 52 25.10 -1.86 -15.44
C TRP A 52 24.57 -3.24 -15.83
N LYS A 53 23.55 -3.73 -15.10
CA LYS A 53 22.99 -5.07 -15.31
C LYS A 53 22.05 -5.17 -16.52
N THR A 54 21.55 -4.04 -17.03
CA THR A 54 20.58 -4.03 -18.12
C THR A 54 21.29 -4.08 -19.48
N GLU A 55 20.91 -5.04 -20.33
CA GLU A 55 21.52 -5.25 -21.67
C GLU A 55 21.40 -4.02 -22.59
N ASN A 56 20.30 -3.26 -22.51
CA ASN A 56 20.04 -2.08 -23.33
C ASN A 56 20.10 -0.76 -22.55
N ARG A 57 21.31 -0.38 -22.16
CA ARG A 57 21.62 0.81 -21.34
C ARG A 57 20.98 2.11 -21.82
N LYS A 58 20.96 2.36 -23.15
CA LYS A 58 20.39 3.60 -23.74
C LYS A 58 18.87 3.69 -23.59
N ASN A 59 18.15 2.57 -23.69
CA ASN A 59 16.70 2.54 -23.54
C ASN A 59 16.31 2.70 -22.06
N TYR A 60 17.09 2.08 -21.17
CA TYR A 60 16.94 2.25 -19.73
C TYR A 60 17.16 3.70 -19.30
N LEU A 61 18.21 4.36 -19.80
CA LEU A 61 18.51 5.76 -19.49
C LEU A 61 17.39 6.71 -19.94
N ARG A 62 16.72 6.45 -21.07
CA ARG A 62 15.57 7.27 -21.52
C ARG A 62 14.34 7.08 -20.66
N HIS A 63 14.03 5.85 -20.24
CA HIS A 63 12.85 5.58 -19.42
C HIS A 63 13.06 5.97 -17.95
N HIS A 64 14.31 5.95 -17.47
CA HIS A 64 14.70 6.28 -16.09
C HIS A 64 15.46 7.61 -15.97
N PHE A 65 15.35 8.51 -16.95
CA PHE A 65 16.13 9.76 -16.96
C PHE A 65 15.88 10.61 -15.70
N LEU A 66 14.67 10.55 -15.15
CA LEU A 66 14.27 11.22 -13.91
C LEU A 66 15.02 10.69 -12.69
N ASP A 67 15.30 9.39 -12.62
CA ASP A 67 16.06 8.74 -11.53
C ASP A 67 17.51 9.27 -11.51
N PHE A 68 18.08 9.62 -12.66
CA PHE A 68 19.43 10.19 -12.75
C PHE A 68 19.47 11.69 -12.43
N ILE A 69 18.44 12.44 -12.82
CA ILE A 69 18.28 13.83 -12.42
C ILE A 69 18.10 13.95 -10.90
N ALA A 70 17.46 12.95 -10.28
CA ALA A 70 17.27 12.85 -8.84
C ALA A 70 18.58 12.74 -8.04
N ILE A 71 19.60 12.10 -8.60
CA ILE A 71 20.87 11.81 -7.94
C ILE A 71 21.77 13.04 -7.82
N ILE A 72 21.53 14.10 -8.60
CA ILE A 72 22.40 15.28 -8.58
C ILE A 72 22.18 16.03 -7.24
N PRO A 73 23.21 16.11 -6.37
CA PRO A 73 23.09 16.78 -5.08
C PRO A 73 23.14 18.29 -5.30
N PHE A 74 21.99 18.91 -5.60
CA PHE A 74 21.87 20.35 -5.78
C PHE A 74 22.00 21.07 -4.43
N HIS A 75 23.22 21.19 -3.92
CA HIS A 75 23.49 21.96 -2.71
C HIS A 75 23.87 23.42 -3.01
N HIS A 76 23.10 24.32 -2.40
CA HIS A 76 23.38 25.72 -2.02
C HIS A 76 23.83 26.77 -3.07
N GLY A 77 24.19 26.41 -4.31
CA GLY A 77 24.75 27.37 -5.28
C GLY A 77 23.73 28.37 -5.89
N PHE A 78 22.47 28.00 -6.00
CA PHE A 78 21.49 28.77 -6.78
C PHE A 78 20.44 29.47 -5.89
N ARG A 79 20.86 30.55 -5.22
CA ARG A 79 20.00 31.36 -4.34
C ARG A 79 18.81 32.02 -5.08
N LEU A 80 18.86 32.10 -6.41
CA LEU A 80 17.82 32.67 -7.27
C LEU A 80 16.65 31.70 -7.55
N VAL A 81 16.79 30.39 -7.27
CA VAL A 81 15.75 29.41 -7.60
C VAL A 81 15.34 28.63 -6.35
N LYS A 82 14.87 29.34 -5.33
CA LYS A 82 14.39 28.76 -4.05
C LYS A 82 13.38 27.62 -4.21
N PHE A 83 12.62 27.63 -5.30
CA PHE A 83 11.63 26.60 -5.63
C PHE A 83 12.21 25.40 -6.38
N PHE A 84 13.42 25.49 -6.91
CA PHE A 84 14.04 24.42 -7.69
C PHE A 84 14.26 23.13 -6.89
N PRO A 85 14.73 23.17 -5.62
CA PRO A 85 14.82 21.96 -4.81
C PRO A 85 13.44 21.32 -4.60
N ILE A 86 12.38 22.11 -4.42
CA ILE A 86 11.01 21.62 -4.23
C ILE A 86 10.50 20.97 -5.53
N ILE A 87 10.68 21.64 -6.68
CA ILE A 87 10.27 21.13 -8.00
C ILE A 87 11.00 19.83 -8.34
N MET A 88 12.31 19.77 -8.10
CA MET A 88 13.11 18.57 -8.34
C MET A 88 12.72 17.44 -7.39
N GLN A 89 12.42 17.72 -6.11
CA GLN A 89 11.87 16.73 -5.19
C GLN A 89 10.49 16.23 -5.61
N SER A 90 9.62 17.10 -6.12
CA SER A 90 8.32 16.70 -6.68
C SER A 90 8.49 15.75 -7.89
N ILE A 91 9.51 15.99 -8.72
CA ILE A 91 9.88 15.10 -9.84
C ILE A 91 10.41 13.75 -9.33
N GLN A 92 11.19 13.72 -8.24
CA GLN A 92 11.64 12.48 -7.59
C GLN A 92 10.48 11.65 -7.05
N ILE A 93 9.55 12.28 -6.31
CA ILE A 93 8.36 11.63 -5.77
C ILE A 93 7.47 11.09 -6.90
N THR A 94 7.36 11.82 -8.02
CA THR A 94 6.55 11.42 -9.17
C THR A 94 7.17 10.25 -9.95
N SER A 95 8.49 10.26 -10.19
CA SER A 95 9.18 9.17 -10.91
C SER A 95 9.28 7.88 -10.10
N LEU A 96 9.59 7.99 -8.81
CA LEU A 96 9.66 6.84 -7.89
C LEU A 96 8.25 6.32 -7.54
N GLY A 97 7.27 7.21 -7.38
CA GLY A 97 5.86 6.83 -7.27
C GLY A 97 5.40 5.99 -8.47
N GLN A 98 5.81 6.34 -9.70
CA GLN A 98 5.48 5.52 -10.86
C GLN A 98 6.12 4.12 -10.86
N ARG A 99 7.31 3.96 -10.27
CA ARG A 99 8.04 2.68 -10.24
C ARG A 99 7.57 1.72 -9.14
N TYR A 100 7.13 2.24 -8.00
CA TYR A 100 6.80 1.44 -6.81
C TYR A 100 5.33 1.53 -6.37
N PHE A 101 4.67 2.70 -6.54
CA PHE A 101 3.27 2.91 -6.12
C PHE A 101 2.28 2.40 -7.18
N LEU A 102 2.53 2.67 -8.48
CA LEU A 102 1.62 2.28 -9.57
C LEU A 102 1.35 0.78 -9.66
N PRO A 103 2.35 -0.14 -9.63
CA PRO A 103 2.08 -1.57 -9.75
C PRO A 103 1.30 -2.14 -8.55
N VAL A 104 1.50 -1.59 -7.35
CA VAL A 104 0.74 -1.97 -6.15
C VAL A 104 -0.69 -1.44 -6.24
N PHE A 105 -0.86 -0.18 -6.66
CA PHE A 105 -2.16 0.47 -6.83
C PHE A 105 -3.01 -0.14 -7.96
N PHE A 106 -2.41 -0.41 -9.13
CA PHE A 106 -3.09 -1.06 -10.25
C PHE A 106 -3.38 -2.55 -9.99
N LYS A 107 -2.52 -3.25 -9.24
CA LYS A 107 -2.79 -4.64 -8.83
C LYS A 107 -3.85 -4.75 -7.74
N LEU A 108 -3.98 -3.74 -6.87
CA LEU A 108 -5.13 -3.54 -5.99
C LEU A 108 -6.40 -3.24 -6.80
N ARG A 109 -6.25 -2.63 -8.00
CA ARG A 109 -7.35 -2.23 -8.89
C ARG A 109 -8.01 -3.40 -9.65
N GLU A 110 -7.28 -4.47 -9.94
CA GLU A 110 -7.78 -5.65 -10.65
C GLU A 110 -8.60 -6.60 -9.76
N THR A 111 -8.33 -6.63 -8.46
CA THR A 111 -9.22 -7.29 -7.50
C THR A 111 -10.36 -6.33 -7.13
N GLY A 112 -11.61 -6.78 -7.00
CA GLY A 112 -12.80 -5.92 -6.77
C GLY A 112 -12.69 -4.81 -5.72
N THR A 113 -11.71 -4.87 -4.81
CA THR A 113 -11.24 -3.80 -3.91
C THR A 113 -10.89 -2.48 -4.62
N GLY A 114 -10.42 -2.52 -5.86
CA GLY A 114 -10.10 -1.33 -6.67
C GLY A 114 -11.26 -0.38 -6.94
N LYS A 115 -12.45 -0.93 -7.18
CA LYS A 115 -13.65 -0.14 -7.43
C LYS A 115 -14.09 0.60 -6.17
N LEU A 116 -14.01 -0.06 -5.01
CA LEU A 116 -14.32 0.55 -3.71
C LEU A 116 -13.37 1.70 -3.37
N PHE A 117 -12.08 1.56 -3.70
CA PHE A 117 -11.11 2.64 -3.52
C PHE A 117 -11.41 3.85 -4.42
N ASN A 118 -11.77 3.63 -5.68
CA ASN A 118 -12.18 4.72 -6.58
C ASN A 118 -13.44 5.43 -6.10
N ILE A 119 -14.45 4.68 -5.64
CA ILE A 119 -15.69 5.24 -5.08
C ILE A 119 -15.35 6.05 -3.82
N PHE A 120 -14.48 5.53 -2.96
CA PHE A 120 -14.00 6.25 -1.77
C PHE A 120 -13.34 7.58 -2.15
N LEU A 121 -12.45 7.62 -3.14
CA LEU A 121 -11.82 8.88 -3.58
C LEU A 121 -12.84 9.90 -4.09
N ILE A 122 -13.85 9.45 -4.84
CA ILE A 122 -14.94 10.33 -5.29
C ILE A 122 -15.68 10.87 -4.06
N ILE A 123 -16.06 10.01 -3.12
CA ILE A 123 -16.79 10.44 -1.92
C ILE A 123 -15.94 11.39 -1.06
N PHE A 124 -14.67 11.09 -0.85
CA PHE A 124 -13.70 11.93 -0.13
C PHE A 124 -13.63 13.34 -0.75
N ILE A 125 -13.53 13.44 -2.08
CA ILE A 125 -13.45 14.77 -2.72
C ILE A 125 -14.78 15.52 -2.67
N PHE A 126 -15.91 14.85 -2.89
CA PHE A 126 -17.20 15.53 -3.13
C PHE A 126 -18.10 15.67 -1.91
N LEU A 127 -18.10 14.69 -1.00
CA LEU A 127 -18.99 14.65 0.17
C LEU A 127 -18.74 15.79 1.18
N PRO A 128 -17.50 16.23 1.45
CA PRO A 128 -17.22 17.31 2.40
C PRO A 128 -17.39 18.71 1.82
N LEU A 129 -17.47 18.89 0.49
CA LEU A 129 -17.57 20.21 -0.14
C LEU A 129 -18.70 21.09 0.42
N PRO A 130 -19.92 20.57 0.69
CA PRO A 130 -20.97 21.36 1.30
C PRO A 130 -20.58 22.00 2.64
N LEU A 131 -19.63 21.41 3.38
CA LEU A 131 -19.17 21.92 4.67
C LEU A 131 -18.53 23.31 4.55
N LEU A 132 -17.97 23.68 3.39
CA LEU A 132 -17.40 25.02 3.14
C LEU A 132 -18.42 26.14 3.28
N TRP A 133 -19.71 25.85 3.03
CA TRP A 133 -20.79 26.84 3.14
C TRP A 133 -21.63 26.65 4.40
N MET A 134 -21.53 25.48 5.03
CA MET A 134 -22.39 25.09 6.15
C MET A 134 -21.70 25.24 7.50
N GLU A 135 -20.36 25.12 7.56
CA GLU A 135 -19.62 25.14 8.81
C GLU A 135 -18.88 26.46 9.05
N PRO A 136 -19.08 27.10 10.21
CA PRO A 136 -18.45 28.39 10.51
C PRO A 136 -16.93 28.29 10.72
N ASN A 137 -16.43 27.11 11.10
CA ASN A 137 -15.01 26.90 11.41
C ASN A 137 -14.19 26.45 10.20
N ILE A 138 -14.83 26.27 9.03
CA ILE A 138 -14.15 25.89 7.80
C ILE A 138 -14.19 27.10 6.88
N SER A 139 -13.08 27.84 6.80
CA SER A 139 -13.03 29.10 6.05
C SER A 139 -12.55 28.94 4.62
N ASN A 140 -11.80 27.87 4.33
CA ASN A 140 -11.19 27.63 3.02
C ASN A 140 -11.02 26.12 2.76
N TYR A 141 -10.53 25.78 1.56
CA TYR A 141 -10.27 24.39 1.17
C TYR A 141 -9.17 23.71 1.99
N GLU A 142 -8.21 24.48 2.51
CA GLU A 142 -7.10 23.94 3.31
C GLU A 142 -7.62 23.43 4.65
N ASP A 143 -8.48 24.21 5.31
CA ASP A 143 -9.18 23.85 6.54
C ASP A 143 -10.04 22.59 6.34
N LEU A 144 -10.75 22.52 5.21
CA LEU A 144 -11.60 21.37 4.86
C LEU A 144 -10.76 20.10 4.69
N ILE A 145 -9.69 20.17 3.89
CA ILE A 145 -8.81 19.02 3.61
C ILE A 145 -8.09 18.60 4.90
N TRP A 146 -7.63 19.54 5.71
CA TRP A 146 -7.01 19.27 6.99
C TRP A 146 -7.97 18.52 7.93
N TRP A 147 -9.20 19.03 8.07
CA TRP A 147 -10.24 18.41 8.86
C TRP A 147 -10.62 17.00 8.37
N GLU A 148 -10.78 16.83 7.07
CA GLU A 148 -11.11 15.55 6.47
C GLU A 148 -9.97 14.53 6.66
N MET A 149 -8.71 14.94 6.47
CA MET A 149 -7.53 14.09 6.68
C MET A 149 -7.45 13.59 8.12
N GLN A 150 -7.60 14.46 9.12
CA GLN A 150 -7.58 14.05 10.54
C GLN A 150 -8.77 13.14 10.90
N THR A 151 -9.91 13.31 10.23
CA THR A 151 -11.12 12.51 10.46
C THR A 151 -10.98 11.11 9.88
N VAL A 152 -10.59 10.99 8.61
CA VAL A 152 -10.42 9.71 7.90
C VAL A 152 -9.29 8.87 8.50
N THR A 153 -8.20 9.53 8.93
CA THR A 153 -7.08 8.86 9.61
C THR A 153 -7.34 8.59 11.09
N THR A 154 -8.49 8.99 11.62
CA THR A 154 -8.89 8.82 13.03
C THR A 154 -7.96 9.52 14.04
N VAL A 155 -7.21 10.55 13.60
CA VAL A 155 -6.32 11.34 14.47
C VAL A 155 -7.12 12.30 15.35
N GLY A 156 -7.98 13.12 14.73
CA GLY A 156 -8.88 14.04 15.42
C GLY A 156 -8.22 14.96 16.46
N TYR A 157 -7.34 15.88 16.03
CA TYR A 157 -6.74 16.89 16.90
C TYR A 157 -7.77 17.78 17.61
N GLY A 158 -8.94 17.99 17.00
CA GLY A 158 -10.03 18.77 17.57
C GLY A 158 -9.85 20.29 17.47
N ASP A 159 -8.90 20.73 16.65
CA ASP A 159 -8.66 22.13 16.29
C ASP A 159 -9.75 22.69 15.36
N ILE A 160 -10.25 21.87 14.44
CA ILE A 160 -11.40 22.15 13.60
C ILE A 160 -12.46 21.10 13.89
N VAL A 161 -13.66 21.55 14.25
CA VAL A 161 -14.79 20.68 14.59
C VAL A 161 -16.06 21.16 13.91
N ILE A 162 -16.79 20.19 13.38
CA ILE A 162 -18.08 20.35 12.71
C ILE A 162 -19.19 20.55 13.76
N GLN A 163 -19.84 21.69 13.70
CA GLN A 163 -20.82 22.12 14.68
C GLN A 163 -22.27 21.91 14.20
N THR A 164 -22.55 22.03 12.90
CA THR A 164 -23.92 21.95 12.40
C THR A 164 -24.45 20.52 12.38
N GLY A 165 -25.77 20.37 12.54
CA GLY A 165 -26.41 19.05 12.53
C GLY A 165 -26.22 18.29 11.20
N LEU A 166 -26.38 18.98 10.07
CA LEU A 166 -26.15 18.39 8.75
C LEU A 166 -24.66 18.13 8.51
N GLY A 167 -23.78 19.02 8.95
CA GLY A 167 -22.34 18.79 8.87
C GLY A 167 -21.92 17.55 9.65
N ARG A 168 -22.47 17.34 10.85
CA ARG A 168 -22.19 16.14 11.66
C ARG A 168 -22.65 14.85 10.99
N LEU A 169 -23.75 14.89 10.23
CA LEU A 169 -24.20 13.75 9.43
C LEU A 169 -23.19 13.44 8.31
N ILE A 170 -22.72 14.46 7.59
CA ILE A 170 -21.66 14.34 6.58
C ILE A 170 -20.39 13.76 7.20
N GLY A 171 -19.95 14.31 8.34
CA GLY A 171 -18.77 13.83 9.05
C GLY A 171 -18.92 12.41 9.58
N GLY A 172 -20.10 12.03 10.06
CA GLY A 172 -20.38 10.66 10.50
C GLY A 172 -20.26 9.65 9.35
N ILE A 173 -20.79 9.99 8.17
CA ILE A 173 -20.62 9.15 6.96
C ILE A 173 -19.13 9.03 6.60
N LEU A 174 -18.41 10.15 6.62
CA LEU A 174 -16.98 10.19 6.30
C LEU A 174 -16.13 9.34 7.27
N MET A 175 -16.45 9.38 8.58
CA MET A 175 -15.80 8.54 9.60
C MET A 175 -15.99 7.04 9.34
N VAL A 176 -17.22 6.60 9.06
CA VAL A 176 -17.51 5.19 8.74
C VAL A 176 -16.75 4.74 7.50
N LEU A 177 -16.71 5.58 6.47
CA LEU A 177 -15.96 5.31 5.24
C LEU A 177 -14.45 5.27 5.47
N GLY A 178 -13.91 6.16 6.32
CA GLY A 178 -12.50 6.17 6.71
C GLY A 178 -12.05 4.87 7.38
N VAL A 179 -12.82 4.39 8.35
CA VAL A 179 -12.55 3.09 8.99
C VAL A 179 -12.70 1.93 7.99
N GLY A 180 -13.71 2.01 7.12
CA GLY A 180 -13.96 1.01 6.09
C GLY A 180 -12.79 0.86 5.10
N ILE A 181 -12.20 1.98 4.67
CA ILE A 181 -11.08 1.94 3.72
C ILE A 181 -9.79 1.41 4.36
N ILE A 182 -9.51 1.80 5.61
CA ILE A 182 -8.36 1.27 6.37
C ILE A 182 -8.51 -0.24 6.58
N SER A 183 -9.73 -0.69 6.89
CA SER A 183 -10.05 -2.11 7.05
C SER A 183 -9.89 -2.89 5.74
N ALA A 184 -10.37 -2.34 4.62
CA ALA A 184 -10.23 -2.94 3.30
C ALA A 184 -8.76 -3.02 2.87
N PHE A 185 -7.98 -1.98 3.13
CA PHE A 185 -6.53 -1.97 2.88
C PHE A 185 -5.83 -3.06 3.70
N THR A 186 -6.12 -3.14 5.00
CA THR A 186 -5.59 -4.16 5.90
C THR A 186 -5.96 -5.57 5.44
N SER A 187 -7.22 -5.82 5.06
CA SER A 187 -7.68 -7.10 4.52
C SER A 187 -6.96 -7.48 3.23
N SER A 188 -6.77 -6.52 2.33
CA SER A 188 -6.03 -6.76 1.08
C SER A 188 -4.55 -7.08 1.34
N LEU A 189 -3.92 -6.37 2.28
CA LEU A 189 -2.55 -6.65 2.70
C LEU A 189 -2.44 -8.04 3.31
N THR A 190 -3.34 -8.39 4.24
CA THR A 190 -3.43 -9.71 4.85
C THR A 190 -3.62 -10.79 3.79
N ARG A 191 -4.55 -10.63 2.83
CA ARG A 191 -4.73 -11.56 1.71
C ARG A 191 -3.46 -11.73 0.88
N ALA A 192 -2.75 -10.64 0.58
CA ALA A 192 -1.51 -10.69 -0.19
C ALA A 192 -0.39 -11.45 0.55
N ILE A 193 -0.37 -11.37 1.88
CA ILE A 193 0.57 -12.11 2.73
C ILE A 193 0.13 -13.58 2.88
N SER A 194 -1.15 -13.83 3.13
CA SER A 194 -1.72 -15.17 3.30
C SER A 194 -1.69 -16.00 2.02
N HIS A 195 -1.89 -15.41 0.84
CA HIS A 195 -1.64 -16.12 -0.43
C HIS A 195 -0.19 -16.58 -0.62
N SER A 196 0.77 -16.00 0.13
CA SER A 196 2.16 -16.46 0.17
C SER A 196 2.42 -17.61 1.17
N LYS A 197 1.42 -17.98 1.98
CA LYS A 197 1.41 -19.11 2.91
C LYS A 197 0.08 -19.88 2.71
N LYS A 198 0.00 -20.77 1.72
CA LYS A 198 -1.14 -21.72 1.67
C LYS A 198 -1.14 -22.48 3.00
N SER A 199 -2.15 -22.25 3.84
CA SER A 199 -2.37 -23.03 5.05
C SER A 199 -2.70 -24.46 4.62
N PRO A 200 -2.13 -25.49 5.27
CA PRO A 200 -2.45 -26.90 4.98
C PRO A 200 -3.96 -27.20 4.98
N TYR A 201 -4.73 -26.49 5.81
CA TYR A 201 -6.18 -26.67 5.95
C TYR A 201 -6.96 -26.38 4.66
N GLN A 202 -6.61 -25.34 3.91
CA GLN A 202 -7.36 -24.97 2.71
C GLN A 202 -7.20 -26.02 1.59
N LYS A 203 -6.04 -26.68 1.52
CA LYS A 203 -5.81 -27.76 0.55
C LYS A 203 -6.59 -29.02 0.91
N THR A 204 -6.81 -29.27 2.19
CA THR A 204 -7.60 -30.41 2.66
C THR A 204 -9.08 -30.21 2.34
N ASP A 205 -9.62 -29.02 2.59
CA ASP A 205 -11.03 -28.70 2.30
C ASP A 205 -11.32 -28.74 0.80
N ASP A 206 -10.43 -28.18 -0.03
CA ASP A 206 -10.54 -28.23 -1.50
C ASP A 206 -10.54 -29.68 -2.03
N ILE A 207 -9.68 -30.56 -1.48
CA ILE A 207 -9.61 -31.98 -1.87
C ILE A 207 -10.85 -32.74 -1.42
N ILE A 208 -11.38 -32.47 -0.21
CA ILE A 208 -12.60 -33.11 0.27
C ILE A 208 -13.79 -32.70 -0.60
N GLU A 209 -13.89 -31.42 -0.95
CA GLU A 209 -14.99 -30.91 -1.80
C GLU A 209 -14.90 -31.45 -3.23
N GLU A 210 -13.70 -31.59 -3.80
CA GLU A 210 -13.44 -32.22 -5.10
C GLU A 210 -13.80 -33.72 -5.08
N LEU A 211 -13.42 -34.45 -4.02
CA LEU A 211 -13.76 -35.86 -3.85
C LEU A 211 -15.26 -36.10 -3.63
N LEU A 212 -15.95 -35.19 -2.94
CA LEU A 212 -17.41 -35.26 -2.72
C LEU A 212 -18.21 -34.92 -3.99
N GLN A 213 -17.65 -34.11 -4.90
CA GLN A 213 -18.29 -33.77 -6.17
C GLN A 213 -18.04 -34.79 -7.27
N GLU A 214 -16.87 -35.43 -7.31
CA GLU A 214 -16.48 -36.30 -8.43
C GLU A 214 -17.04 -37.73 -8.34
N LYS A 215 -17.44 -38.20 -7.15
CA LYS A 215 -18.10 -39.51 -7.01
C LYS A 215 -19.15 -39.51 -5.92
N SER A 216 -20.39 -39.87 -6.29
CA SER A 216 -21.29 -40.53 -5.35
C SER A 216 -20.63 -41.84 -4.93
N PHE A 217 -19.91 -41.84 -3.81
CA PHE A 217 -19.39 -43.07 -3.23
C PHE A 217 -20.52 -44.10 -3.19
N SER A 218 -20.31 -45.25 -3.83
CA SER A 218 -21.26 -46.37 -3.69
C SER A 218 -21.29 -46.77 -2.21
N GLN A 219 -22.39 -47.34 -1.72
CA GLN A 219 -22.44 -47.82 -0.33
C GLN A 219 -21.31 -48.81 -0.02
N GLU A 220 -20.87 -49.59 -1.01
CA GLU A 220 -19.70 -50.47 -0.89
C GLU A 220 -18.38 -49.71 -0.65
N ASP A 221 -18.18 -48.54 -1.28
CA ASP A 221 -16.96 -47.77 -1.09
C ASP A 221 -16.89 -47.17 0.33
N LEU A 222 -18.05 -46.78 0.87
CA LEU A 222 -18.16 -46.27 2.24
C LEU A 222 -17.91 -47.39 3.26
N GLU A 223 -18.43 -48.60 3.03
CA GLU A 223 -18.16 -49.76 3.89
C GLU A 223 -16.67 -50.13 3.89
N VAL A 224 -15.99 -50.06 2.74
CA VAL A 224 -14.56 -50.32 2.66
C VAL A 224 -13.75 -49.26 3.42
N ILE A 225 -14.14 -47.99 3.33
CA ILE A 225 -13.49 -46.90 4.06
C ILE A 225 -13.72 -47.04 5.57
N GLU A 226 -14.94 -47.37 6.01
CA GLU A 226 -15.24 -47.62 7.43
C GLU A 226 -14.47 -48.83 7.97
N ALA A 227 -14.41 -49.93 7.21
CA ALA A 227 -13.64 -51.11 7.58
C ALA A 227 -12.14 -50.81 7.69
N TRP A 228 -11.61 -49.98 6.79
CA TRP A 228 -10.20 -49.55 6.83
C TRP A 228 -9.92 -48.66 8.05
N LEU A 229 -10.81 -47.72 8.37
CA LEU A 229 -10.72 -46.87 9.56
C LEU A 229 -10.83 -47.66 10.87
N GLU A 230 -11.65 -48.70 10.92
CA GLU A 230 -11.72 -49.59 12.09
C GLU A 230 -10.44 -50.41 12.28
N LEU A 231 -9.84 -50.90 11.18
CA LEU A 231 -8.56 -51.60 11.22
C LEU A 231 -7.44 -50.69 11.70
N GLU A 232 -7.37 -49.46 11.19
CA GLU A 232 -6.36 -48.48 11.59
C GLU A 232 -6.50 -48.08 13.06
N LYS A 233 -7.73 -47.89 13.55
CA LYS A 233 -8.01 -47.66 14.98
C LYS A 233 -7.65 -48.86 15.86
N LYS A 234 -7.77 -50.09 15.36
CA LYS A 234 -7.34 -51.30 16.08
C LYS A 234 -5.83 -51.41 16.12
N THR A 235 -5.12 -51.14 15.03
CA THR A 235 -3.65 -51.14 15.01
C THR A 235 -3.07 -50.03 15.88
N ALA A 236 -3.69 -48.85 15.88
CA ALA A 236 -3.29 -47.73 16.75
C ALA A 236 -3.59 -47.94 18.24
N LYS A 237 -4.33 -48.99 18.61
CA LYS A 237 -4.60 -49.39 20.02
C LYS A 237 -3.71 -50.52 20.51
N ILE A 238 -2.92 -51.14 19.63
CA ILE A 238 -2.02 -52.26 19.95
C ILE A 238 -0.58 -51.77 20.20
N GLU A 239 -0.26 -50.54 19.80
CA GLU A 239 0.90 -49.76 20.27
C GLU A 239 0.56 -48.95 21.54
#